data_AF-A0A7L1L8N0-F1
#
_entry.id   AF-A0A7L1L8N0-F1
#
_cell.length_a   1.000
_cell.length_b   1.000
_cell.length_c   1.000
_cell.angle_alpha   90.00
_cell.angle_beta   90.00
_cell.angle_gamma   90.00
#
_symmetry.space_group_name_H-M   'P 1'
#
loop_
_entity.id
_entity.type
_entity.pdbx_description
1 polymer ?
#
loop_
_entity_poly.entity_id
_entity_poly.type
_entity_poly.pdbx_seq_one_letter_code
_entity_poly.pdbx_strand_id
1 'polypeptide(L)'
;SRKHALNCHRMKPALFSVLCEIKEKTVLSIRGIQEEDPPDAQLMRLDNMLLAEGVSGPEKRGRGGPMAVAATSGGCPNDNSIEHSDYRAKLSQIRQIYHSELEKYEQACSEFTTHVMNLLREQSRTRPISPKEIERMVNIIHGKFSTIQMQLKQSTCEAVMILRSRFLDARRKRRNFSKQATEVLNEYFYSHLSNPYPSEEAKEELAKKGGITVSQV
;
A
#
# COMPACT_ATOMS: atom_id res chain seq x y z
N SER A 1 36.73 41.67 -10.54
CA SER A 1 36.43 43.10 -10.72
C SER A 1 35.17 43.39 -11.53
N ARG A 2 35.02 42.95 -12.80
CA ARG A 2 33.82 43.24 -13.63
C ARG A 2 32.49 42.63 -13.11
N LYS A 3 32.51 41.37 -12.65
CA LYS A 3 31.33 40.67 -12.09
C LYS A 3 30.79 41.38 -10.83
N HIS A 4 31.68 41.91 -10.00
CA HIS A 4 31.30 42.66 -8.80
C HIS A 4 30.67 44.02 -9.16
N ALA A 5 31.25 44.75 -10.12
CA ALA A 5 30.68 45.99 -10.63
C ALA A 5 29.26 45.80 -11.21
N LEU A 6 29.04 44.71 -11.97
CA LEU A 6 27.70 44.37 -12.50
C LEU A 6 26.72 44.02 -11.37
N ASN A 7 27.18 43.30 -10.35
CA ASN A 7 26.36 42.92 -9.20
C ASN A 7 25.92 44.11 -8.33
N CYS A 8 26.74 45.16 -8.25
CA CYS A 8 26.45 46.38 -7.49
C CYS A 8 25.79 47.49 -8.34
N HIS A 9 25.48 47.22 -9.61
CA HIS A 9 24.94 48.23 -10.52
C HIS A 9 23.49 48.59 -10.17
N ARG A 10 23.17 49.89 -10.06
CA ARG A 10 21.84 50.40 -9.65
C ARG A 10 20.69 49.91 -10.53
N MET A 11 20.93 49.72 -11.83
CA MET A 11 19.89 49.24 -12.76
C MET A 11 19.74 47.71 -12.78
N LYS A 12 20.60 46.96 -12.08
CA LYS A 12 20.55 45.49 -12.07
C LYS A 12 19.15 44.96 -11.69
N PRO A 13 18.47 45.45 -10.63
CA PRO A 13 17.14 44.95 -10.27
C PRO A 13 16.11 45.17 -11.39
N ALA A 14 16.09 46.35 -12.00
CA ALA A 14 15.16 46.69 -13.07
C ALA A 14 15.41 45.83 -14.33
N LEU A 15 16.67 45.66 -14.73
CA LEU A 15 17.04 44.81 -15.87
C LEU A 15 16.69 43.34 -15.61
N PHE A 16 16.92 42.83 -14.40
CA PHE A 16 16.54 41.47 -14.03
C PHE A 16 15.02 41.27 -14.09
N SER A 17 14.23 42.24 -13.63
CA SER A 17 12.76 42.19 -13.71
C SER A 17 12.29 42.06 -15.17
N VAL A 18 12.75 42.95 -16.05
CA VAL A 18 12.39 42.95 -17.48
C VAL A 18 12.81 41.64 -18.15
N LEU A 19 14.02 41.14 -17.87
CA LEU A 19 14.49 39.87 -18.42
C LEU A 19 13.68 38.68 -17.90
N CYS A 20 13.26 38.68 -16.63
CA CYS A 20 12.33 37.68 -16.09
C CYS A 20 10.98 37.75 -16.81
N GLU A 21 10.41 38.93 -17.03
CA GLU A 21 9.14 39.09 -17.76
C GLU A 21 9.22 38.62 -19.21
N ILE A 22 10.30 38.97 -19.92
CA ILE A 22 10.53 38.50 -21.30
C ILE A 22 10.64 36.98 -21.30
N LYS A 23 11.42 36.40 -20.37
CA LYS A 23 11.58 34.95 -20.23
C LYS A 23 10.27 34.27 -19.88
N GLU A 24 9.42 34.86 -19.04
CA GLU A 24 8.09 34.32 -18.74
C GLU A 24 7.24 34.26 -20.02
N LYS A 25 7.17 35.36 -20.77
CA LYS A 25 6.36 35.46 -21.99
C LYS A 25 6.85 34.53 -23.11
N THR A 26 8.16 34.30 -23.20
CA THR A 26 8.75 33.49 -24.28
C THR A 26 8.94 32.01 -23.92
N VAL A 27 9.41 31.70 -22.70
CA VAL A 27 9.79 30.33 -22.31
C VAL A 27 8.64 29.55 -21.67
N LEU A 28 7.69 30.22 -20.98
CA LEU A 28 6.51 29.52 -20.44
C LEU A 28 5.57 29.04 -21.54
N SER A 29 5.56 29.72 -22.70
CA SER A 29 4.76 29.30 -23.86
C SER A 29 5.31 28.07 -24.58
N ILE A 30 6.59 27.71 -24.42
CA ILE A 30 7.27 26.68 -25.23
C ILE A 30 7.35 25.32 -24.54
N ARG A 31 7.36 25.27 -23.19
CA ARG A 31 7.54 24.00 -22.45
C ARG A 31 6.27 23.31 -21.99
N GLY A 32 5.11 23.76 -22.48
CA GLY A 32 3.82 23.23 -22.06
C GLY A 32 3.49 23.68 -20.64
N ILE A 33 2.32 24.27 -20.47
CA ILE A 33 1.61 24.20 -19.21
C ILE A 33 1.37 22.70 -19.02
N GLN A 34 2.12 22.04 -18.14
CA GLN A 34 1.64 20.79 -17.59
C GLN A 34 0.39 21.20 -16.82
N GLU A 35 -0.77 21.02 -17.45
CA GLU A 35 -2.04 20.94 -16.72
C GLU A 35 -1.76 20.06 -15.50
N GLU A 36 -2.18 20.50 -14.32
CA GLU A 36 -2.14 19.64 -13.14
C GLU A 36 -2.86 18.35 -13.51
N ASP A 37 -2.07 17.29 -13.71
CA ASP A 37 -2.63 15.97 -13.90
C ASP A 37 -3.53 15.67 -12.70
N PRO A 38 -4.76 15.18 -12.92
CA PRO A 38 -5.67 14.87 -11.84
C PRO A 38 -4.99 13.93 -10.82
N PRO A 39 -5.37 14.02 -9.52
CA PRO A 39 -4.75 13.20 -8.49
C PRO A 39 -4.79 11.73 -8.89
N ASP A 40 -3.61 11.10 -8.89
CA ASP A 40 -3.43 9.76 -9.45
C ASP A 40 -4.38 8.76 -8.77
N ALA A 41 -5.40 8.33 -9.53
CA ALA A 41 -6.44 7.43 -9.05
C ALA A 41 -5.87 6.10 -8.54
N GLN A 42 -4.72 5.68 -9.07
CA GLN A 42 -4.00 4.50 -8.62
C GLN A 42 -3.39 4.72 -7.23
N LEU A 43 -2.80 5.89 -6.98
CA LEU A 43 -2.23 6.26 -5.69
C LEU A 43 -3.31 6.26 -4.58
N MET A 44 -4.47 6.86 -4.85
CA MET A 44 -5.59 6.85 -3.90
C MET A 44 -6.11 5.45 -3.60
N ARG A 45 -6.14 4.56 -4.60
CA ARG A 45 -6.53 3.17 -4.41
C ARG A 45 -5.55 2.45 -3.48
N LEU A 46 -4.26 2.66 -3.66
CA LEU A 46 -3.22 2.08 -2.82
C LEU A 46 -3.31 2.60 -1.39
N ASP A 47 -3.55 3.90 -1.20
CA ASP A 47 -3.75 4.48 0.13
C ASP A 47 -4.92 3.86 0.88
N ASN A 48 -6.07 3.71 0.20
CA ASN A 48 -7.22 3.05 0.78
C ASN A 48 -6.94 1.58 1.14
N MET A 49 -6.15 0.88 0.32
CA MET A 49 -5.75 -0.50 0.60
C MET A 49 -4.84 -0.60 1.84
N LEU A 50 -3.83 0.27 1.94
CA LEU A 50 -2.92 0.29 3.09
C LEU A 50 -3.64 0.72 4.37
N LEU A 51 -4.59 1.65 4.29
CA LEU A 51 -5.46 2.05 5.40
C LEU A 51 -6.29 0.89 5.93
N ALA A 52 -6.93 0.12 5.04
CA ALA A 52 -7.76 -1.02 5.42
C ALA A 52 -6.95 -2.12 6.14
N GLU A 53 -5.69 -2.31 5.76
CA GLU A 53 -4.77 -3.28 6.37
C GLU A 53 -4.06 -2.72 7.61
N GLY A 54 -4.34 -1.46 7.98
CA GLY A 54 -3.72 -0.77 9.11
C GLY A 54 -2.23 -0.52 8.93
N VAL A 55 -1.76 -0.41 7.69
CA VAL A 55 -0.36 -0.14 7.31
C VAL A 55 -0.10 1.35 7.16
N SER A 56 -1.04 2.10 6.58
CA SER A 56 -0.99 3.56 6.53
C SER A 56 -2.10 4.10 7.43
N GLY A 57 -1.78 4.94 8.41
CA GLY A 57 -2.74 5.54 9.32
C GLY A 57 -2.04 6.03 10.59
N PRO A 58 -2.60 7.01 11.33
CA PRO A 58 -2.02 7.41 12.60
C PRO A 58 -2.01 6.18 13.49
N GLU A 59 -0.81 5.69 13.82
CA GLU A 59 -0.66 4.65 14.82
C GLU A 59 -1.50 5.10 16.01
N LYS A 60 -2.50 4.29 16.40
CA LYS A 60 -3.18 4.45 17.69
C LYS A 60 -2.15 4.11 18.78
N ARG A 61 -1.20 5.02 18.98
CA ARG A 61 -0.28 5.04 20.10
C ARG A 61 -1.14 5.40 21.32
N GLY A 62 -1.66 4.36 21.96
CA GLY A 62 -2.30 4.42 23.26
C GLY A 62 -3.81 4.70 23.25
N ARG A 63 -4.62 3.65 23.07
CA ARG A 63 -5.76 3.38 23.98
C ARG A 63 -6.31 1.99 23.71
N GLY A 64 -6.32 1.15 24.74
CA GLY A 64 -7.02 -0.12 24.73
C GLY A 64 -8.48 0.08 24.32
N GLY A 65 -8.88 -0.61 23.27
CA GLY A 65 -10.25 -0.74 22.80
C GLY A 65 -10.37 -2.10 22.14
N PRO A 66 -11.37 -2.93 22.50
CA PRO A 66 -11.32 -4.37 22.26
C PRO A 66 -11.40 -4.64 20.76
N MET A 67 -10.42 -5.39 20.23
CA MET A 67 -10.65 -6.16 19.02
C MET A 67 -11.83 -7.08 19.33
N ALA A 68 -12.95 -6.89 18.63
CA ALA A 68 -14.08 -7.79 18.66
C ALA A 68 -13.60 -9.18 18.22
N VAL A 69 -13.25 -9.99 19.22
CA VAL A 69 -13.11 -11.43 19.10
C VAL A 69 -14.52 -11.98 18.90
N ALA A 70 -14.89 -12.20 17.64
CA ALA A 70 -15.99 -13.10 17.32
C ALA A 70 -15.56 -14.50 17.77
N ALA A 71 -15.87 -14.83 19.02
CA ALA A 71 -15.70 -16.13 19.60
C ALA A 71 -16.87 -17.02 19.16
N THR A 72 -16.59 -18.02 18.31
CA THR A 72 -17.40 -19.23 18.22
C THR A 72 -16.54 -20.46 17.91
N SER A 73 -16.63 -21.42 18.83
CA SER A 73 -16.48 -22.87 18.70
C SER A 73 -15.12 -23.50 18.36
N GLY A 74 -14.47 -24.02 19.41
CA GLY A 74 -14.27 -25.46 19.58
C GLY A 74 -13.35 -26.18 18.59
N GLY A 75 -12.05 -25.96 18.72
CA GLY A 75 -11.00 -26.78 18.11
C GLY A 75 -9.68 -26.54 18.85
N CYS A 76 -8.89 -27.60 19.04
CA CYS A 76 -7.69 -27.64 19.88
C CYS A 76 -6.79 -26.37 19.75
N PRO A 77 -6.29 -25.78 20.86
CA PRO A 77 -5.92 -24.35 20.85
C PRO A 77 -4.49 -24.05 20.39
N ASN A 78 -3.58 -25.03 20.36
CA ASN A 78 -2.15 -24.72 20.34
C ASN A 78 -1.58 -24.46 18.94
N ASP A 79 -2.06 -25.15 17.91
CA ASP A 79 -1.46 -25.07 16.56
C ASP A 79 -1.93 -23.81 15.81
N ASN A 80 -3.23 -23.51 15.90
CA ASN A 80 -3.82 -22.31 15.28
C ASN A 80 -3.37 -20.99 15.94
N SER A 81 -2.96 -21.01 17.21
CA SER A 81 -2.52 -19.80 17.92
C SER A 81 -1.11 -19.36 17.49
N ILE A 82 -0.23 -20.32 17.20
CA ILE A 82 1.14 -20.05 16.75
C ILE A 82 1.13 -19.47 15.33
N GLU A 83 0.34 -20.03 14.42
CA GLU A 83 0.23 -19.51 13.05
C GLU A 83 -0.40 -18.10 12.98
N HIS A 84 -1.36 -17.81 13.86
CA HIS A 84 -1.92 -16.46 13.99
C HIS A 84 -0.92 -15.47 14.59
N SER A 85 -0.05 -15.94 15.49
CA SER A 85 1.07 -15.15 16.02
C SER A 85 2.06 -14.82 14.90
N ASP A 86 2.42 -15.79 14.07
CA ASP A 86 3.36 -15.60 12.95
C ASP A 86 2.81 -14.68 11.87
N TYR A 87 1.51 -14.79 11.53
CA TYR A 87 0.85 -13.86 10.62
C TYR A 87 0.90 -12.43 11.16
N ARG A 88 0.56 -12.23 12.44
CA ARG A 88 0.61 -10.90 13.08
C ARG A 88 2.03 -10.34 13.13
N ALA A 89 3.02 -11.17 13.46
CA ALA A 89 4.42 -10.77 13.49
C ALA A 89 4.90 -10.34 12.10
N LYS A 90 4.61 -11.12 11.05
CA LYS A 90 4.97 -10.77 9.67
C LYS A 90 4.24 -9.54 9.16
N LEU A 91 2.97 -9.36 9.51
CA LEU A 91 2.24 -8.13 9.17
C LEU A 91 2.85 -6.91 9.87
N SER A 92 3.24 -7.05 11.14
CA SER A 92 3.96 -6.00 11.87
C SER A 92 5.30 -5.67 11.23
N GLN A 93 6.02 -6.67 10.72
CA GLN A 93 7.27 -6.46 10.00
C GLN A 93 7.05 -5.67 8.70
N ILE A 94 6.01 -6.01 7.92
CA ILE A 94 5.66 -5.26 6.69
C ILE A 94 5.36 -3.80 7.03
N ARG A 95 4.61 -3.53 8.11
CA ARG A 95 4.32 -2.17 8.58
C ARG A 95 5.59 -1.41 8.95
N GLN A 96 6.49 -2.04 9.71
CA GLN A 96 7.74 -1.40 10.12
C GLN A 96 8.62 -1.04 8.91
N ILE A 97 8.73 -1.94 7.93
CA ILE A 97 9.49 -1.69 6.70
C ILE A 97 8.86 -0.54 5.93
N TYR A 98 7.54 -0.54 5.74
CA TYR A 98 6.83 0.54 5.06
C TYR A 98 7.09 1.91 5.70
N HIS A 99 6.96 2.02 7.03
CA HIS A 99 7.20 3.29 7.72
C HIS A 99 8.65 3.74 7.66
N SER A 100 9.61 2.81 7.82
CA SER A 100 11.04 3.11 7.67
C SER A 100 11.38 3.63 6.26
N GLU A 101 10.86 2.97 5.22
CA GLU A 101 11.10 3.40 3.84
C GLU A 101 10.36 4.71 3.51
N LEU A 102 9.18 4.92 4.09
CA LEU A 102 8.44 6.18 3.94
C LEU A 102 9.20 7.35 4.56
N GLU A 103 9.77 7.18 5.75
CA GLU A 103 10.58 8.22 6.41
C GLU A 103 11.83 8.57 5.57
N LYS A 104 12.53 7.56 5.04
CA LYS A 104 13.66 7.79 4.12
C LYS A 104 13.23 8.53 2.86
N TYR A 105 12.09 8.16 2.29
CA TYR A 105 11.52 8.83 1.14
C TYR A 105 11.20 10.31 1.43
N GLU A 106 10.53 10.59 2.55
CA GLU A 106 10.17 11.96 2.97
C GLU A 106 11.42 12.80 3.22
N GLN A 107 12.41 12.23 3.89
CA GLN A 107 13.69 12.89 4.12
C GLN A 107 14.41 13.20 2.81
N ALA A 108 14.53 12.23 1.91
CA ALA A 108 15.15 12.42 0.60
C ALA A 108 14.41 13.47 -0.25
N CYS A 109 13.08 13.49 -0.19
CA CYS A 109 12.26 14.48 -0.89
C CYS A 109 12.51 15.89 -0.36
N SER A 110 12.55 16.04 0.97
CA SER A 110 12.80 17.32 1.64
C SER A 110 14.22 17.84 1.38
N GLU A 111 15.23 16.98 1.51
CA GLU A 111 16.63 17.31 1.26
C GLU A 111 16.87 17.72 -0.19
N PHE A 112 16.34 16.95 -1.14
CA PHE A 112 16.50 17.24 -2.57
C PHE A 112 15.79 18.54 -2.97
N THR A 113 14.55 18.73 -2.51
CA THR A 113 13.78 19.95 -2.77
C THR A 113 14.50 21.18 -2.19
N THR A 114 14.98 21.08 -0.96
CA THR A 114 15.75 22.15 -0.30
C THR A 114 17.03 22.46 -1.06
N HIS A 115 17.77 21.42 -1.49
CA HIS A 115 18.98 21.59 -2.26
C HIS A 115 18.73 22.33 -3.58
N VAL A 116 17.70 21.92 -4.34
CA VAL A 116 17.35 22.56 -5.61
C VAL A 116 16.87 24.00 -5.39
N MET A 117 16.06 24.27 -4.35
CA MET A 117 15.65 25.63 -4.03
C MET A 117 16.83 26.54 -3.69
N ASN A 118 17.79 26.05 -2.88
CA ASN A 118 18.99 26.81 -2.55
C ASN A 118 19.84 27.09 -3.79
N LEU A 119 20.05 26.07 -4.64
CA LEU A 119 20.79 26.20 -5.89
C LEU A 119 20.14 27.24 -6.82
N LEU A 120 18.81 27.20 -7.00
CA LEU A 120 18.10 28.15 -7.86
C LEU A 120 18.12 29.57 -7.27
N ARG A 121 18.04 29.73 -5.94
CA ARG A 121 18.19 31.01 -5.25
C ARG A 121 19.61 31.59 -5.39
N GLU A 122 20.64 30.76 -5.36
CA GLU A 122 22.01 31.23 -5.60
C GLU A 122 22.23 31.63 -7.06
N GLN A 123 21.68 30.85 -8.00
CA GLN A 123 21.76 31.15 -9.42
C GLN A 123 20.98 32.43 -9.76
N SER A 124 19.84 32.69 -9.11
CA SER A 124 19.04 33.91 -9.35
C SER A 124 19.80 35.20 -9.02
N ARG A 125 20.87 35.13 -8.23
CA ARG A 125 21.77 36.27 -7.96
C ARG A 125 22.65 36.65 -9.15
N THR A 126 22.92 35.69 -10.04
CA THR A 126 23.87 35.85 -11.16
C THR A 126 23.23 35.80 -12.54
N ARG A 127 22.00 35.29 -12.65
CA ARG A 127 21.19 35.31 -13.87
C ARG A 127 19.70 35.49 -13.55
N PRO A 128 18.88 36.04 -14.48
CA PRO A 128 17.44 36.14 -14.29
C PRO A 128 16.78 34.75 -14.19
N ILE A 129 16.14 34.48 -13.05
CA ILE A 129 15.32 33.31 -12.79
C ILE A 129 14.00 33.82 -12.19
N SER A 130 12.89 33.49 -12.83
CA SER A 130 11.56 33.86 -12.32
C SER A 130 11.18 32.96 -11.13
N PRO A 131 10.46 33.48 -10.11
CA PRO A 131 9.86 32.66 -9.07
C PRO A 131 9.02 31.48 -9.62
N LYS A 132 8.27 31.70 -10.71
CA LYS A 132 7.47 30.66 -11.39
C LYS A 132 8.32 29.54 -11.98
N GLU A 133 9.56 29.83 -12.35
CA GLU A 133 10.50 28.81 -12.82
C GLU A 133 10.98 27.92 -11.68
N ILE A 134 11.18 28.49 -10.48
CA ILE A 134 11.55 27.75 -9.27
C ILE A 134 10.40 26.83 -8.86
N GLU A 135 9.17 27.35 -8.81
CA GLU A 135 7.97 26.58 -8.51
C GLU A 135 7.79 25.41 -9.48
N ARG A 136 7.95 25.62 -10.78
CA ARG A 136 7.87 24.52 -11.77
C ARG A 136 8.93 23.46 -11.56
N MET A 137 10.16 23.84 -11.24
CA MET A 137 11.21 22.85 -10.95
C MET A 137 10.84 22.02 -9.71
N VAL A 138 10.32 22.64 -8.65
CA VAL A 138 9.83 21.94 -7.46
C VAL A 138 8.66 21.02 -7.79
N ASN A 139 7.72 21.44 -8.63
CA ASN A 139 6.60 20.59 -9.05
C ASN A 139 7.06 19.36 -9.86
N ILE A 140 8.03 19.53 -10.77
CA ILE A 140 8.63 18.40 -11.51
C ILE A 140 9.29 17.41 -10.55
N ILE A 141 9.94 17.92 -9.50
CA ILE A 141 10.55 17.09 -8.46
C ILE A 141 9.47 16.31 -7.72
N HIS A 142 8.42 16.96 -7.23
CA HIS A 142 7.31 16.30 -6.56
C HIS A 142 6.65 15.23 -7.44
N GLY A 143 6.47 15.49 -8.74
CA GLY A 143 5.97 14.49 -9.69
C GLY A 143 6.85 13.24 -9.74
N LYS A 144 8.18 13.39 -9.81
CA LYS A 144 9.12 12.26 -9.79
C LYS A 144 9.10 11.50 -8.47
N PHE A 145 9.04 12.20 -7.35
CA PHE A 145 8.95 11.57 -6.03
C PHE A 145 7.61 10.84 -5.85
N SER A 146 6.51 11.39 -6.38
CA SER A 146 5.20 10.73 -6.37
C SER A 146 5.23 9.33 -7.02
N THR A 147 5.97 9.16 -8.12
CA THR A 147 6.17 7.84 -8.75
C THR A 147 6.89 6.86 -7.80
N ILE A 148 7.91 7.31 -7.08
CA ILE A 148 8.63 6.49 -6.09
C ILE A 148 7.70 6.11 -4.94
N GLN A 149 6.90 7.07 -4.46
CA GLN A 149 5.91 6.83 -3.41
C GLN A 149 4.85 5.81 -3.84
N MET A 150 4.37 5.89 -5.08
CA MET A 150 3.45 4.91 -5.64
C MET A 150 4.06 3.51 -5.65
N GLN A 151 5.32 3.37 -6.09
CA GLN A 151 6.02 2.08 -6.09
C GLN A 151 6.17 1.49 -4.69
N LEU A 152 6.52 2.32 -3.69
CA LEU A 152 6.60 1.89 -2.30
C LEU A 152 5.25 1.35 -1.79
N LYS A 153 4.17 2.10 -2.03
CA LYS A 153 2.82 1.69 -1.62
C LYS A 153 2.36 0.44 -2.35
N GLN A 154 2.63 0.32 -3.65
CA GLN A 154 2.33 -0.85 -4.47
C GLN A 154 3.03 -2.11 -3.93
N SER A 155 4.35 -2.04 -3.73
CA SER A 155 5.14 -3.17 -3.20
C SER A 155 4.65 -3.61 -1.81
N THR A 156 4.27 -2.64 -0.97
CA THR A 156 3.70 -2.92 0.36
C THR A 156 2.34 -3.62 0.27
N CYS A 157 1.45 -3.15 -0.61
CA CYS A 157 0.16 -3.79 -0.87
C CYS A 157 0.33 -5.23 -1.35
N GLU A 158 1.25 -5.47 -2.29
CA GLU A 158 1.56 -6.81 -2.80
C GLU A 158 2.09 -7.73 -1.70
N ALA A 159 2.99 -7.24 -0.84
CA ALA A 159 3.49 -8.00 0.30
C ALA A 159 2.35 -8.42 1.26
N VAL A 160 1.40 -7.51 1.53
CA VAL A 160 0.23 -7.83 2.35
C VAL A 160 -0.69 -8.84 1.65
N MET A 161 -0.95 -8.68 0.35
CA MET A 161 -1.78 -9.62 -0.42
C MET A 161 -1.18 -11.03 -0.43
N ILE A 162 0.14 -11.16 -0.64
CA ILE A 162 0.85 -12.44 -0.58
C ILE A 162 0.73 -13.06 0.82
N LEU A 163 0.89 -12.24 1.87
CA LEU A 163 0.75 -12.71 3.25
C LEU A 163 -0.67 -13.20 3.54
N ARG A 164 -1.71 -12.50 3.09
CA ARG A 164 -3.12 -12.92 3.23
C ARG A 164 -3.39 -14.22 2.47
N SER A 165 -2.93 -14.32 1.22
CA SER A 165 -3.10 -15.53 0.41
C SER A 165 -2.50 -16.76 1.10
N ARG A 166 -1.29 -16.61 1.63
CA ARG A 166 -0.55 -17.71 2.29
C ARG A 166 -1.17 -18.17 3.61
N PHE A 167 -1.69 -17.27 4.43
CA PHE A 167 -2.12 -17.58 5.80
C PHE A 167 -3.64 -17.62 6.00
N LEU A 168 -4.41 -16.86 5.21
CA LEU A 168 -5.86 -16.72 5.38
C LEU A 168 -6.64 -17.43 4.27
N ASP A 169 -6.21 -17.33 3.02
CA ASP A 169 -6.93 -17.94 1.90
C ASP A 169 -6.63 -19.44 1.76
N ALA A 170 -5.41 -19.88 2.09
CA ALA A 170 -5.09 -21.30 2.24
C ALA A 170 -6.01 -22.01 3.27
N ARG A 171 -6.56 -21.27 4.25
CA ARG A 171 -7.52 -21.75 5.25
C ARG A 171 -8.98 -21.62 4.81
N ARG A 172 -9.30 -20.81 3.78
CA ARG A 172 -10.64 -20.73 3.17
C ARG A 172 -10.91 -21.82 2.14
N LYS A 173 -10.32 -23.03 2.28
CA LYS A 173 -10.94 -24.20 1.66
C LYS A 173 -12.31 -24.37 2.30
N ARG A 174 -13.36 -23.89 1.61
CA ARG A 174 -14.75 -24.19 1.95
C ARG A 174 -14.85 -25.70 2.11
N ARG A 175 -15.19 -26.13 3.32
CA ARG A 175 -15.54 -27.51 3.58
C ARG A 175 -16.79 -27.79 2.74
N ASN A 176 -16.68 -28.68 1.74
CA ASN A 176 -17.83 -29.06 0.91
C ASN A 176 -18.95 -29.69 1.76
N PHE A 177 -18.56 -30.31 2.88
CA PHE A 177 -19.44 -30.93 3.85
C PHE A 177 -19.23 -30.38 5.25
N SER A 178 -20.27 -30.41 6.08
CA SER A 178 -20.18 -30.08 7.50
C SER A 178 -19.20 -31.04 8.21
N LYS A 179 -18.69 -30.64 9.38
CA LYS A 179 -17.81 -31.49 10.19
C LYS A 179 -18.49 -32.83 10.51
N GLN A 180 -19.76 -32.74 10.90
CA GLN A 180 -20.63 -33.88 11.23
C GLN A 180 -20.83 -34.80 10.03
N ALA A 181 -21.14 -34.27 8.84
CA ALA A 181 -21.27 -35.07 7.62
C ALA A 181 -19.99 -35.84 7.29
N THR A 182 -18.83 -35.19 7.44
CA THR A 182 -17.54 -35.82 7.16
C THR A 182 -17.22 -36.94 8.16
N GLU A 183 -17.55 -36.74 9.45
CA GLU A 183 -17.35 -37.74 10.50
C GLU A 183 -18.23 -38.97 10.27
N VAL A 184 -19.51 -38.78 9.95
CA VAL A 184 -20.47 -39.85 9.65
C VAL A 184 -20.02 -40.68 8.44
N LEU A 185 -19.59 -40.04 7.36
CA LEU A 185 -19.12 -40.75 6.16
C LEU A 185 -17.81 -41.52 6.41
N ASN A 186 -16.87 -40.93 7.15
CA ASN A 186 -15.62 -41.59 7.49
C ASN A 186 -15.83 -42.78 8.43
N GLU A 187 -16.71 -42.65 9.42
CA GLU A 187 -17.05 -43.73 10.35
C GLU A 187 -17.61 -44.94 9.61
N TYR A 188 -18.49 -44.71 8.62
CA TYR A 188 -18.99 -45.78 7.76
C TYR A 188 -17.87 -46.43 6.95
N PHE A 189 -17.03 -45.62 6.28
CA PHE A 189 -15.91 -46.14 5.48
C PHE A 189 -14.96 -47.01 6.28
N TYR A 190 -14.58 -46.59 7.49
CA TYR A 190 -13.65 -47.35 8.33
C TYR A 190 -14.29 -48.58 8.99
N SER A 191 -15.59 -48.56 9.27
CA SER A 191 -16.31 -49.73 9.76
C SER A 191 -16.61 -50.77 8.66
N HIS A 192 -16.55 -50.35 7.39
CA HIS A 192 -16.86 -51.19 6.23
C HIS A 192 -15.68 -51.28 5.25
N LEU A 193 -14.44 -51.39 5.75
CA LEU A 193 -13.23 -51.50 4.93
C LEU A 193 -13.25 -52.68 3.93
N SER A 194 -13.93 -53.78 4.28
CA SER A 194 -14.09 -54.96 3.42
C SER A 194 -15.15 -54.79 2.32
N ASN A 195 -16.14 -53.92 2.54
CA ASN A 195 -17.17 -53.60 1.55
C ASN A 195 -17.56 -52.11 1.65
N PRO A 196 -16.74 -51.21 1.11
CA PRO A 196 -16.86 -49.77 1.36
C PRO A 196 -18.01 -49.10 0.61
N TYR A 197 -18.71 -49.82 -0.27
CA TYR A 197 -19.82 -49.29 -1.05
C TYR A 197 -21.16 -49.54 -0.33
N PRO A 198 -21.82 -48.49 0.20
CA PRO A 198 -23.09 -48.63 0.88
C PRO A 198 -24.22 -49.07 -0.07
N SER A 199 -25.16 -49.85 0.46
CA SER A 199 -26.45 -50.09 -0.19
C SER A 199 -27.28 -48.80 -0.25
N GLU A 200 -28.32 -48.77 -1.09
CA GLU A 200 -29.21 -47.60 -1.19
C GLU A 200 -29.83 -47.21 0.16
N GLU A 201 -30.25 -48.20 0.96
CA GLU A 201 -30.77 -47.99 2.32
C GLU A 201 -29.70 -47.39 3.25
N ALA A 202 -28.45 -47.86 3.14
CA ALA A 202 -27.35 -47.32 3.94
C ALA A 202 -26.98 -45.88 3.52
N LYS A 203 -27.08 -45.55 2.22
CA LYS A 203 -26.88 -44.17 1.74
C LYS A 203 -27.94 -43.23 2.29
N GLU A 204 -29.21 -43.64 2.33
CA GLU A 204 -30.29 -42.83 2.91
C GLU A 204 -30.04 -42.51 4.39
N GLU A 205 -29.58 -43.49 5.18
CA GLU A 205 -29.23 -43.30 6.59
C GLU A 205 -28.02 -42.39 6.79
N LEU A 206 -26.96 -42.52 5.96
CA LEU A 206 -25.78 -41.65 6.02
C LEU A 206 -26.12 -40.21 5.61
N ALA A 207 -26.95 -40.04 4.58
CA ALA A 207 -27.43 -38.74 4.13
C ALA A 207 -28.19 -38.02 5.23
N LYS A 208 -29.12 -38.74 5.89
CA LYS A 208 -29.92 -38.21 7.00
C LYS A 208 -29.07 -37.85 8.22
N LYS A 209 -28.10 -38.69 8.59
CA LYS A 209 -27.18 -38.45 9.72
C LYS A 209 -26.18 -37.32 9.44
N GLY A 210 -25.73 -37.20 8.20
CA GLY A 210 -24.81 -36.15 7.75
C GLY A 210 -25.48 -34.82 7.43
N GLY A 211 -26.81 -34.80 7.24
CA GLY A 211 -27.54 -33.62 6.79
C GLY A 211 -27.19 -33.23 5.35
N ILE A 212 -26.91 -34.23 4.50
CA ILE A 212 -26.56 -34.10 3.09
C ILE A 212 -27.56 -34.89 2.24
N THR A 213 -27.58 -34.69 0.92
CA THR A 213 -28.49 -35.45 0.04
C THR A 213 -27.93 -36.84 -0.26
N VAL A 214 -28.80 -37.79 -0.59
CA VAL A 214 -28.39 -39.15 -0.97
C VAL A 214 -27.44 -39.15 -2.17
N SER A 215 -27.62 -38.21 -3.11
CA SER A 215 -26.71 -38.03 -4.26
C SER A 215 -25.33 -37.48 -3.87
N GLN A 216 -25.17 -36.93 -2.67
CA GLN A 216 -23.89 -36.44 -2.15
C GLN A 216 -23.11 -37.50 -1.36
N VAL A 217 -23.77 -38.58 -0.93
CA VAL A 217 -23.19 -39.74 -0.22
C VAL A 217 -22.54 -40.70 -1.22
#